data_AF-G2TI18-F1
#
_entry.id   AF-G2TI18-F1
#
_cell.length_a   1.000
_cell.length_b   1.000
_cell.length_c   1.000
_cell.angle_alpha   90.00
_cell.angle_beta   90.00
_cell.angle_gamma   90.00
#
_symmetry.space_group_name_H-M   'P 1'
#
loop_
_entity.id
_entity.type
_entity.pdbx_description
1 polymer ?
#
loop_
_entity_poly.entity_id
_entity_poly.type
_entity_poly.pdbx_seq_one_letter_code
_entity_poly.pdbx_strand_id
1 'polypeptide(L)'
;MKTRKYFLFAVLLLFGVLILPSMASAHAYIVKSSPSENEVWKAPPKKVTIQFDEKIQPVNYSIQVFDEDGKRVDRKDGRINSRNGAVLECGLRTNLPKGTYQIQWKAVSGDGHPVQGVIPFQVGSGHEAKQPSTPGTETGYTPKIDLILIRWLQYASFACIAGMFFFSLFIVPREAGHNPYIKKASGKMLQMGILFLAVGTLLSLPLTASIELTTSWRHVLHAGVLKSFTTSTAFGHIWLVQMALLLCLAASVFFHSKTKNPALFFAALVPALGWVLTKALIGHAASAPHPVWQVTLDFLHLLSAEIWIGSLAMFSVFMPLARHENTKPHYFQMIRAFSKWGIALVVVLAVTGVLGSITYVPNLRSLVTTFYGKVLFAKILLLLVMVMLAALNFWNGRRSRKKGLFASVSGELATGIAVLVLSVILTNLPTATAAPGPFKETKTVHQQEVTFSATPNVIGENTFTLSLKDRNGRPIEHIEQVTLTFTSLEMEMGSESKVLKKVKDGYYRAKGMDFNMAGHWNVHVHVLKKDLNTIDTDFSVHVGSQPD
;
A
#
# COMPACT_ATOMS: atom_id res chain seq x y z
N MET A 1 -27.01 -3.98 32.65
CA MET A 1 -26.75 -2.52 32.53
C MET A 1 -25.28 -2.16 32.68
N LYS A 2 -24.56 -2.58 33.74
CA LYS A 2 -23.14 -2.20 33.95
C LYS A 2 -22.20 -2.58 32.78
N THR A 3 -22.33 -3.79 32.22
CA THR A 3 -21.52 -4.24 31.06
C THR A 3 -21.73 -3.44 29.78
N ARG A 4 -22.96 -2.98 29.51
CA ARG A 4 -23.26 -2.10 28.36
C ARG A 4 -22.63 -0.71 28.51
N LYS A 5 -22.54 -0.19 29.74
CA LYS A 5 -21.91 1.12 30.02
C LYS A 5 -20.39 1.07 29.74
N TYR A 6 -19.70 0.01 30.16
CA TYR A 6 -18.26 -0.15 29.89
C TYR A 6 -17.95 -0.37 28.41
N PHE A 7 -18.78 -1.12 27.69
CA PHE A 7 -18.65 -1.28 26.24
C PHE A 7 -18.81 0.05 25.51
N LEU A 8 -19.84 0.83 25.85
CA LEU A 8 -20.06 2.14 25.24
C LEU A 8 -18.91 3.11 25.52
N PHE A 9 -18.36 3.09 26.75
CA PHE A 9 -17.20 3.90 27.13
C PHE A 9 -15.91 3.51 26.37
N ALA A 10 -15.66 2.21 26.19
CA ALA A 10 -14.52 1.73 25.40
C ALA A 10 -14.65 2.12 23.92
N VAL A 11 -15.85 2.05 23.35
CA VAL A 11 -16.14 2.52 21.99
C VAL A 11 -15.93 4.04 21.89
N LEU A 12 -16.40 4.82 22.85
CA LEU A 12 -16.19 6.27 22.88
C LEU A 12 -14.72 6.67 23.02
N LEU A 13 -13.92 5.95 23.82
CA LEU A 13 -12.48 6.14 23.92
C LEU A 13 -11.77 5.85 22.59
N LEU A 14 -12.17 4.78 21.89
CA LEU A 14 -11.63 4.46 20.57
C LEU A 14 -11.98 5.55 19.54
N PHE A 15 -13.22 6.06 19.54
CA PHE A 15 -13.61 7.20 18.72
C PHE A 15 -12.80 8.45 19.05
N GLY A 16 -12.47 8.69 20.33
CA GLY A 16 -11.60 9.79 20.75
C GLY A 16 -10.17 9.68 20.17
N VAL A 17 -9.64 8.46 20.01
CA VAL A 17 -8.34 8.22 19.36
C VAL A 17 -8.41 8.39 17.84
N LEU A 18 -9.53 8.01 17.21
CA LEU A 18 -9.77 8.22 15.77
C LEU A 18 -9.92 9.70 15.38
N ILE A 19 -10.23 10.57 16.34
CA ILE A 19 -10.42 12.01 16.12
C ILE A 19 -9.12 12.80 16.25
N LEU A 20 -7.99 12.18 16.68
CA LEU A 20 -6.70 12.86 16.67
C LEU A 20 -6.28 13.08 15.20
N PRO A 21 -6.35 14.30 14.67
CA PRO A 21 -5.97 14.53 13.30
C PRO A 21 -4.44 14.59 13.28
N SER A 22 -3.78 13.57 12.72
CA SER A 22 -2.44 13.80 12.18
C SER A 22 -2.64 14.62 10.91
N MET A 23 -2.83 15.93 11.07
CA MET A 23 -2.72 16.90 9.98
C MET A 23 -1.24 17.01 9.60
N ALA A 24 -0.72 15.97 8.96
CA ALA A 24 0.49 16.07 8.17
C ALA A 24 0.04 15.95 6.72
N SER A 25 0.52 16.85 5.85
CA SER A 25 0.43 16.64 4.41
C SER A 25 1.01 15.26 4.10
N ALA A 26 0.32 14.45 3.30
CA ALA A 26 0.66 13.04 3.12
C ALA A 26 1.85 12.80 2.15
N HIS A 27 2.40 13.87 1.57
CA HIS A 27 3.41 13.78 0.52
C HIS A 27 4.30 15.01 0.53
N ALA A 28 5.60 14.77 0.38
CA ALA A 28 6.63 15.79 0.29
C ALA A 28 6.71 16.21 -1.16
N TYR A 29 6.11 17.35 -1.46
CA TYR A 29 6.13 17.93 -2.79
C TYR A 29 7.37 18.80 -2.96
N ILE A 30 7.97 18.75 -4.14
CA ILE A 30 9.07 19.66 -4.47
C ILE A 30 8.48 21.08 -4.56
N VAL A 31 8.94 21.97 -3.68
CA VAL A 31 8.63 23.40 -3.73
C VAL A 31 9.64 24.11 -4.62
N LYS A 32 10.91 23.68 -4.57
CA LYS A 32 11.99 24.31 -5.32
C LYS A 32 13.16 23.36 -5.52
N SER A 33 13.77 23.41 -6.70
CA SER A 33 15.07 22.78 -6.96
C SER A 33 16.07 23.81 -7.49
N SER A 34 17.36 23.55 -7.24
CA SER A 34 18.47 24.31 -7.80
C SER A 34 19.56 23.31 -8.22
N PRO A 35 19.84 23.17 -9.53
CA PRO A 35 19.11 23.73 -10.67
C PRO A 35 17.62 23.37 -10.71
N SER A 36 16.82 24.26 -11.30
CA SER A 36 15.42 23.99 -11.64
C SER A 36 15.34 23.04 -12.83
N GLU A 37 14.16 22.44 -13.02
CA GLU A 37 13.92 21.55 -14.15
C GLU A 37 14.20 22.26 -15.48
N ASN A 38 14.99 21.60 -16.33
CA ASN A 38 15.42 22.07 -17.65
C ASN A 38 16.17 23.42 -17.64
N GLU A 39 16.63 23.86 -16.47
CA GLU A 39 17.38 25.10 -16.35
C GLU A 39 18.76 24.96 -17.01
N VAL A 40 19.15 25.98 -17.79
CA VAL A 40 20.43 26.03 -18.49
C VAL A 40 21.41 26.92 -17.73
N TRP A 41 22.45 26.32 -17.17
CA TRP A 41 23.50 27.01 -16.42
C TRP A 41 24.73 27.29 -17.30
N LYS A 42 25.34 28.47 -17.15
CA LYS A 42 26.59 28.81 -17.87
C LYS A 42 27.79 27.98 -17.41
N ALA A 43 27.83 27.64 -16.12
CA ALA A 43 28.89 26.86 -15.49
C ALA A 43 28.28 25.87 -14.47
N PRO A 44 28.93 24.73 -14.20
CA PRO A 44 28.38 23.75 -13.26
C PRO A 44 28.18 24.35 -11.85
N PRO A 45 27.04 24.12 -11.19
CA PRO A 45 26.84 24.57 -9.81
C PRO A 45 27.74 23.78 -8.86
N LYS A 46 28.11 24.37 -7.71
CA LYS A 46 28.93 23.68 -6.70
C LYS A 46 28.17 22.57 -5.96
N LYS A 47 26.84 22.69 -5.88
CA LYS A 47 25.94 21.75 -5.23
C LYS A 47 24.59 21.77 -5.92
N VAL A 48 23.84 20.70 -5.75
CA VAL A 48 22.41 20.64 -6.09
C VAL A 48 21.58 20.58 -4.81
N THR A 49 20.40 21.17 -4.85
CA THR A 49 19.47 21.20 -3.71
C THR A 49 18.04 20.98 -4.16
N ILE A 50 17.29 20.20 -3.39
CA ILE A 50 15.84 20.00 -3.55
C ILE A 50 15.18 20.39 -2.21
N GLN A 51 14.23 21.30 -2.27
CA GLN A 51 13.43 21.73 -1.13
C GLN A 51 12.01 21.18 -1.26
N PHE A 52 11.57 20.51 -0.20
CA PHE A 52 10.22 20.00 -0.04
C PHE A 52 9.35 20.97 0.78
N ASP A 53 8.03 20.79 0.72
CA ASP A 53 7.04 21.54 1.52
C ASP A 53 6.98 21.06 2.98
N GLU A 54 7.54 19.89 3.27
CA GLU A 54 7.65 19.32 4.61
C GLU A 54 9.05 18.76 4.92
N LYS A 55 9.29 18.38 6.18
CA LYS A 55 10.52 17.70 6.58
C LYS A 55 10.50 16.26 6.09
N ILE A 56 11.61 15.80 5.51
CA ILE A 56 11.79 14.41 5.10
C ILE A 56 12.50 13.59 6.19
N GLN A 57 12.23 12.29 6.25
CA GLN A 57 12.84 11.38 7.23
C GLN A 57 14.31 11.11 6.90
N PRO A 58 15.18 11.00 7.92
CA PRO A 58 16.62 10.79 7.74
C PRO A 58 16.98 9.32 7.43
N VAL A 59 16.09 8.59 6.78
CA VAL A 59 16.27 7.19 6.37
C VAL A 59 15.86 7.01 4.91
N ASN A 60 16.53 6.09 4.20
CA ASN A 60 16.21 5.69 2.82
C ASN A 60 16.10 6.86 1.80
N TYR A 61 16.80 7.98 2.06
CA TYR A 61 16.91 9.09 1.12
C TYR A 61 18.17 8.95 0.26
N SER A 62 18.12 9.52 -0.94
CA SER A 62 19.23 9.53 -1.88
C SER A 62 19.12 10.77 -2.76
N ILE A 63 20.25 11.39 -3.07
CA ILE A 63 20.37 12.41 -4.12
C ILE A 63 21.66 12.16 -4.88
N GLN A 64 21.53 11.89 -6.17
CA GLN A 64 22.62 11.47 -7.04
C GLN A 64 22.54 12.29 -8.33
N VAL A 65 23.70 12.63 -8.88
CA VAL A 65 23.75 13.40 -10.13
C VAL A 65 24.53 12.61 -11.16
N PHE A 66 23.93 12.46 -12.34
CA PHE A 66 24.50 11.74 -13.48
C PHE A 66 24.66 12.69 -14.67
N ASP A 67 25.70 12.46 -15.47
CA ASP A 67 25.89 13.12 -16.77
C ASP A 67 25.17 12.37 -17.91
N GLU A 68 25.30 12.87 -19.13
CA GLU A 68 24.69 12.33 -20.35
C GLU A 68 25.11 10.89 -20.69
N ASP A 69 26.27 10.44 -20.21
CA ASP A 69 26.76 9.07 -20.36
C ASP A 69 26.28 8.14 -19.23
N GLY A 70 25.45 8.63 -18.31
CA GLY A 70 24.98 7.89 -17.15
C GLY A 70 26.04 7.70 -16.07
N LYS A 71 27.13 8.47 -16.10
CA LYS A 71 28.20 8.42 -15.10
C LYS A 71 27.86 9.33 -13.91
N ARG A 72 28.02 8.80 -12.70
CA ARG A 72 27.77 9.54 -11.46
C ARG A 72 28.82 10.62 -11.21
N VAL A 73 28.39 11.88 -11.16
CA VAL A 73 29.23 13.10 -11.07
C VAL A 73 29.10 13.88 -9.75
N ASP A 74 28.29 13.40 -8.80
CA ASP A 74 28.26 13.95 -7.45
C ASP A 74 29.46 13.50 -6.58
N ARG A 75 29.61 14.15 -5.42
CA ARG A 75 30.65 13.88 -4.41
C ARG A 75 30.30 12.72 -3.46
N LYS A 76 29.14 12.07 -3.64
CA LYS A 76 28.59 11.03 -2.77
C LYS A 76 28.38 11.49 -1.32
N ASP A 77 28.13 12.78 -1.12
CA ASP A 77 27.93 13.42 0.17
C ASP A 77 26.47 13.87 0.40
N GLY A 78 25.54 13.18 -0.26
CA GLY A 78 24.10 13.44 -0.17
C GLY A 78 23.61 13.40 1.27
N ARG A 79 22.91 14.45 1.69
CA ARG A 79 22.46 14.64 3.07
C ARG A 79 21.22 15.52 3.15
N ILE A 80 20.47 15.34 4.24
CA ILE A 80 19.47 16.31 4.67
C ILE A 80 20.19 17.48 5.35
N ASN A 81 19.79 18.70 5.00
CA ASN A 81 20.39 19.90 5.57
C ASN A 81 20.11 19.99 7.08
N SER A 82 21.16 20.12 7.91
CA SER A 82 21.02 20.12 9.37
C SER A 82 20.27 21.32 9.95
N ARG A 83 20.15 22.43 9.18
CA ARG A 83 19.39 23.62 9.58
C ARG A 83 17.95 23.58 9.07
N ASN A 84 17.69 22.84 7.99
CA ASN A 84 16.37 22.70 7.40
C ASN A 84 16.12 21.27 6.93
N GLY A 85 15.36 20.50 7.73
CA GLY A 85 15.02 19.11 7.43
C GLY A 85 14.17 18.88 6.18
N ALA A 86 13.70 19.95 5.52
CA ALA A 86 12.98 19.90 4.25
C ALA A 86 13.91 20.02 3.02
N VAL A 87 15.23 20.13 3.21
CA VAL A 87 16.19 20.31 2.11
C VAL A 87 17.12 19.11 1.99
N LEU A 88 17.09 18.48 0.82
CA LEU A 88 18.02 17.43 0.40
C LEU A 88 19.10 18.05 -0.50
N GLU A 89 20.38 17.81 -0.18
CA GLU A 89 21.50 18.41 -0.92
C GLU A 89 22.66 17.44 -1.14
N CYS A 90 23.38 17.60 -2.25
CA CYS A 90 24.72 17.01 -2.45
C CYS A 90 25.64 17.96 -3.23
N GLY A 91 26.94 17.80 -3.02
CA GLY A 91 27.97 18.52 -3.76
C GLY A 91 28.24 17.89 -5.12
N LEU A 92 28.56 18.73 -6.11
CA LEU A 92 29.05 18.28 -7.41
C LEU A 92 30.57 18.27 -7.44
N ARG A 93 31.14 17.39 -8.27
CA ARG A 93 32.59 17.41 -8.57
C ARG A 93 32.95 18.69 -9.33
N THR A 94 34.21 19.09 -9.24
CA THR A 94 34.72 20.24 -9.99
C THR A 94 34.94 19.89 -11.46
N ASN A 95 34.89 20.90 -12.33
CA ASN A 95 35.17 20.78 -13.77
C ASN A 95 34.28 19.78 -14.53
N LEU A 96 32.98 19.79 -14.25
CA LEU A 96 32.03 19.03 -15.06
C LEU A 96 32.01 19.56 -16.50
N PRO A 97 32.00 18.68 -17.52
CA PRO A 97 31.90 19.11 -18.91
C PRO A 97 30.60 19.88 -19.18
N LYS A 98 30.51 20.49 -20.36
CA LYS A 98 29.23 21.00 -20.84
C LYS A 98 28.41 19.80 -21.32
N GLY A 99 27.11 19.78 -21.02
CA GLY A 99 26.24 18.67 -21.36
C GLY A 99 24.95 18.66 -20.55
N THR A 100 24.20 17.57 -20.71
CA THR A 100 22.95 17.34 -19.97
C THR A 100 23.23 16.54 -18.70
N TYR A 101 22.55 16.90 -17.62
CA TYR A 101 22.67 16.28 -16.32
C TYR A 101 21.29 15.93 -15.77
N GLN A 102 21.26 14.98 -14.85
CA GLN A 102 20.04 14.61 -14.13
C GLN A 102 20.30 14.45 -12.64
N ILE A 103 19.42 15.04 -11.83
CA ILE A 103 19.35 14.82 -10.38
C ILE A 103 18.35 13.71 -10.14
N GLN A 104 18.83 12.52 -9.82
CA GLN A 104 18.00 11.43 -9.35
C GLN A 104 17.89 11.52 -7.83
N TRP A 105 16.66 11.54 -7.34
CA TRP A 105 16.42 11.69 -5.91
C TRP A 105 15.35 10.73 -5.40
N LYS A 106 15.48 10.39 -4.13
CA LYS A 106 14.52 9.64 -3.34
C LYS A 106 14.49 10.24 -1.94
N ALA A 107 13.32 10.38 -1.35
CA ALA A 107 13.13 10.80 0.01
C ALA A 107 11.95 10.04 0.63
N VAL A 108 11.82 10.12 1.95
CA VAL A 108 10.66 9.60 2.67
C VAL A 108 9.99 10.78 3.36
N SER A 109 8.72 11.04 3.06
CA SER A 109 7.90 12.09 3.68
C SER A 109 7.81 11.95 5.20
N GLY A 110 7.39 13.02 5.88
CA GLY A 110 7.23 13.04 7.34
C GLY A 110 6.27 11.95 7.85
N ASP A 111 5.36 11.49 6.99
CA ASP A 111 4.38 10.44 7.26
C ASP A 111 4.84 9.01 6.91
N GLY A 112 5.97 8.85 6.23
CA GLY A 112 6.54 7.55 5.86
C GLY A 112 6.46 7.20 4.37
N HIS A 113 5.89 8.04 3.50
CA HIS A 113 5.79 7.70 2.08
C HIS A 113 7.09 7.95 1.31
N PRO A 114 7.57 6.94 0.55
CA PRO A 114 8.70 7.15 -0.33
C PRO A 114 8.26 7.96 -1.55
N VAL A 115 8.93 9.09 -1.76
CA VAL A 115 8.82 9.92 -2.97
C VAL A 115 10.14 9.86 -3.72
N GLN A 116 10.08 9.87 -5.05
CA GLN A 116 11.25 9.84 -5.91
C GLN A 116 10.97 10.55 -7.22
N GLY A 117 12.02 10.99 -7.88
CA GLY A 117 11.90 11.71 -9.13
C GLY A 117 13.25 11.94 -9.80
N VAL A 118 13.18 12.54 -11.00
CA VAL A 118 14.35 12.95 -11.77
C VAL A 118 14.18 14.41 -12.16
N ILE A 119 15.21 15.23 -11.92
CA ILE A 119 15.22 16.65 -12.34
C ILE A 119 16.34 16.83 -13.37
N PRO A 120 16.02 16.96 -14.67
CA PRO A 120 17.02 17.25 -15.68
C PRO A 120 17.47 18.72 -15.60
N PHE A 121 18.75 18.98 -15.90
CA PHE A 121 19.28 20.33 -16.08
C PHE A 121 20.46 20.33 -17.07
N GLN A 122 20.86 21.50 -17.56
CA GLN A 122 21.93 21.60 -18.55
C GLN A 122 23.05 22.53 -18.07
N VAL A 123 24.28 22.24 -18.52
CA VAL A 123 25.43 23.12 -18.33
C VAL A 123 26.06 23.43 -19.70
N GLY A 124 26.16 24.72 -20.04
CA GLY A 124 26.72 25.20 -21.30
C GLY A 124 25.66 25.49 -22.37
N SER A 125 26.09 25.58 -23.63
CA SER A 125 25.25 25.96 -24.76
C SER A 125 24.57 24.73 -25.40
N GLY A 126 23.23 24.76 -25.43
CA GLY A 126 22.30 23.67 -25.76
C GLY A 126 22.51 23.02 -27.13
N HIS A 127 23.43 22.06 -27.19
CA HIS A 127 23.28 20.95 -28.13
C HIS A 127 21.99 20.20 -27.80
N GLU A 128 21.38 19.56 -28.82
CA GLU A 128 20.27 18.62 -28.62
C GLU A 128 20.61 17.71 -27.43
N ALA A 129 19.89 17.92 -26.32
CA ALA A 129 20.12 17.18 -25.10
C ALA A 129 19.95 15.70 -25.41
N LYS A 130 21.05 14.94 -25.44
CA LYS A 130 20.95 13.50 -25.27
C LYS A 130 20.39 13.30 -23.88
N GLN A 131 19.15 12.80 -23.81
CA GLN A 131 18.57 12.43 -22.54
C GLN A 131 19.48 11.37 -21.90
N PRO A 132 19.98 11.61 -20.68
CA PRO A 132 20.85 10.66 -20.00
C PRO A 132 20.16 9.29 -19.90
N SER A 133 20.87 8.22 -20.27
CA SER A 133 20.42 6.87 -19.98
C SER A 133 20.57 6.61 -18.49
N THR A 134 19.46 6.36 -17.78
CA THR A 134 19.50 5.98 -16.37
C THR A 134 19.95 4.51 -16.27
N PRO A 135 20.99 4.17 -15.49
CA PRO A 135 21.20 2.79 -15.07
C PRO A 135 19.92 2.32 -14.38
N GLY A 136 19.32 1.22 -14.84
CA GLY A 136 18.07 0.70 -14.27
C GLY A 136 18.25 0.42 -12.78
N THR A 137 17.78 1.33 -11.93
CA THR A 137 17.93 1.20 -10.49
C THR A 137 16.75 0.44 -9.92
N GLU A 138 17.07 -0.77 -9.48
CA GLU A 138 16.43 -1.58 -8.44
C GLU A 138 14.96 -1.98 -8.64
N THR A 139 14.81 -3.27 -8.94
CA THR A 139 13.60 -4.08 -8.80
C THR A 139 12.85 -3.72 -7.52
N GLY A 140 11.53 -3.48 -7.65
CA GLY A 140 10.64 -3.35 -6.51
C GLY A 140 10.88 -4.47 -5.49
N TYR A 141 10.78 -4.15 -4.21
CA TYR A 141 11.01 -5.11 -3.14
C TYR A 141 10.04 -6.29 -3.30
N THR A 142 10.56 -7.48 -3.54
CA THR A 142 9.77 -8.72 -3.50
C THR A 142 9.65 -9.20 -2.06
N PRO A 143 8.42 -9.41 -1.53
CA PRO A 143 8.23 -9.91 -0.17
C PRO A 143 9.00 -11.21 0.07
N LYS A 144 9.91 -11.18 1.04
CA LYS A 144 10.69 -12.34 1.47
C LYS A 144 9.92 -13.15 2.54
N ILE A 145 10.37 -14.38 2.77
CA ILE A 145 9.69 -15.32 3.67
C ILE A 145 9.62 -14.81 5.13
N ASP A 146 10.65 -14.08 5.58
CA ASP A 146 10.69 -13.45 6.90
C ASP A 146 9.55 -12.45 7.08
N LEU A 147 9.34 -11.59 6.09
CA LEU A 147 8.22 -10.66 6.06
C LEU A 147 6.88 -11.39 6.09
N ILE A 148 6.71 -12.41 5.24
CA ILE A 148 5.45 -13.16 5.15
C ILE A 148 5.11 -13.78 6.49
N LEU A 149 6.09 -14.45 7.14
CA LEU A 149 5.91 -15.10 8.43
C LEU A 149 5.60 -14.11 9.55
N ILE A 150 6.35 -13.01 9.66
CA ILE A 150 6.17 -12.01 10.72
C ILE A 150 4.81 -11.32 10.61
N ARG A 151 4.40 -10.93 9.39
CA ARG A 151 3.08 -10.31 9.17
C ARG A 151 1.93 -11.29 9.35
N TRP A 152 2.10 -12.54 8.87
CA TRP A 152 1.09 -13.58 9.10
C TRP A 152 0.89 -13.84 10.59
N LEU A 153 1.98 -13.86 11.37
CA LEU A 153 1.90 -13.99 12.83
C LEU A 153 1.10 -12.85 13.48
N GLN A 154 1.26 -11.61 12.98
CA GLN A 154 0.48 -10.46 13.44
C GLN A 154 -1.01 -10.59 13.07
N TYR A 155 -1.36 -10.95 11.84
CA TYR A 155 -2.78 -11.17 11.47
C TYR A 155 -3.39 -12.36 12.23
N ALA A 156 -2.68 -13.48 12.35
CA ALA A 156 -3.12 -14.62 13.15
C ALA A 156 -3.37 -14.22 14.62
N SER A 157 -2.53 -13.34 15.18
CA SER A 157 -2.71 -12.82 16.53
C SER A 157 -4.00 -12.02 16.68
N PHE A 158 -4.34 -11.19 15.69
CA PHE A 158 -5.58 -10.43 15.66
C PHE A 158 -6.81 -11.31 15.55
N ALA A 159 -6.80 -12.28 14.65
CA ALA A 159 -7.87 -13.27 14.55
C ALA A 159 -8.12 -13.92 15.91
N CYS A 160 -7.06 -14.35 16.60
CA CYS A 160 -7.18 -14.96 17.94
C CYS A 160 -7.80 -13.99 18.96
N ILE A 161 -7.31 -12.74 19.02
CA ILE A 161 -7.74 -11.74 20.00
C ILE A 161 -9.16 -11.24 19.69
N ALA A 162 -9.38 -10.73 18.48
CA ALA A 162 -10.66 -10.18 18.02
C ALA A 162 -11.75 -11.26 18.02
N GLY A 163 -11.44 -12.45 17.51
CA GLY A 163 -12.34 -13.61 17.55
C GLY A 163 -12.73 -13.98 18.98
N MET A 164 -11.78 -14.05 19.92
CA MET A 164 -12.06 -14.36 21.32
C MET A 164 -12.96 -13.30 21.98
N PHE A 165 -12.62 -12.01 21.85
CA PHE A 165 -13.43 -10.93 22.41
C PHE A 165 -14.85 -10.93 21.83
N PHE A 166 -14.96 -11.06 20.51
CA PHE A 166 -16.24 -11.10 19.84
C PHE A 166 -17.09 -12.30 20.29
N PHE A 167 -16.49 -13.49 20.40
CA PHE A 167 -17.17 -14.67 20.90
C PHE A 167 -17.70 -14.48 22.32
N SER A 168 -16.84 -13.98 23.20
CA SER A 168 -17.16 -13.80 24.62
C SER A 168 -18.26 -12.76 24.84
N LEU A 169 -18.33 -11.73 23.98
CA LEU A 169 -19.30 -10.65 24.10
C LEU A 169 -20.64 -10.96 23.43
N PHE A 170 -20.63 -11.59 22.26
CA PHE A 170 -21.80 -11.65 21.37
C PHE A 170 -22.29 -13.07 21.06
N ILE A 171 -21.44 -14.09 21.18
CA ILE A 171 -21.74 -15.43 20.67
C ILE A 171 -21.97 -16.44 21.80
N VAL A 172 -21.13 -16.44 22.84
CA VAL A 172 -21.22 -17.41 23.94
C VAL A 172 -22.43 -17.08 24.83
N PRO A 173 -23.40 -18.01 24.97
CA PRO A 173 -24.52 -17.84 25.89
C PRO A 173 -24.05 -17.75 27.35
N ARG A 174 -24.73 -16.96 28.19
CA ARG A 174 -24.37 -16.80 29.61
C ARG A 174 -24.31 -18.13 30.38
N GLU A 175 -25.21 -19.05 30.05
CA GLU A 175 -25.28 -20.40 30.63
C GLU A 175 -24.02 -21.21 30.29
N ALA A 176 -23.64 -21.22 29.01
CA ALA A 176 -22.45 -21.92 28.52
C ALA A 176 -21.15 -21.23 28.95
N GLY A 177 -21.16 -19.93 29.24
CA GLY A 177 -20.00 -19.17 29.68
C GLY A 177 -19.38 -19.68 30.98
N HIS A 178 -20.11 -20.45 31.79
CA HIS A 178 -19.60 -21.08 33.01
C HIS A 178 -18.85 -22.39 32.76
N ASN A 179 -18.98 -22.98 31.57
CA ASN A 179 -18.35 -24.24 31.21
C ASN A 179 -16.81 -24.14 31.32
N PRO A 180 -16.14 -25.02 32.10
CA PRO A 180 -14.69 -24.97 32.31
C PRO A 180 -13.88 -25.08 31.01
N TYR A 181 -14.36 -25.89 30.06
CA TYR A 181 -13.70 -26.05 28.76
C TYR A 181 -13.74 -24.75 27.97
N ILE A 182 -14.91 -24.09 27.86
CA ILE A 182 -15.07 -22.81 27.14
C ILE A 182 -14.17 -21.74 27.76
N LYS A 183 -14.14 -21.62 29.09
CA LYS A 183 -13.27 -20.66 29.81
C LYS A 183 -11.80 -20.92 29.53
N LYS A 184 -11.35 -22.18 29.67
CA LYS A 184 -9.94 -22.56 29.47
C LYS A 184 -9.51 -22.36 28.02
N ALA A 185 -10.33 -22.78 27.06
CA ALA A 185 -10.06 -22.63 25.64
C ALA A 185 -10.01 -21.15 25.21
N SER A 186 -10.95 -20.33 25.66
CA SER A 186 -10.95 -18.88 25.37
C SER A 186 -9.74 -18.19 25.97
N GLY A 187 -9.37 -18.53 27.21
CA GLY A 187 -8.17 -18.00 27.87
C GLY A 187 -6.88 -18.38 27.14
N LYS A 188 -6.76 -19.65 26.71
CA LYS A 188 -5.60 -20.11 25.90
C LYS A 188 -5.52 -19.42 24.55
N MET A 189 -6.65 -19.24 23.86
CA MET A 189 -6.70 -18.53 22.58
C MET A 189 -6.21 -17.09 22.74
N LEU A 190 -6.68 -16.38 23.77
CA LEU A 190 -6.24 -15.02 24.05
C LEU A 190 -4.75 -14.94 24.41
N GLN A 191 -4.25 -15.87 25.24
CA GLN A 191 -2.82 -15.92 25.59
C GLN A 191 -1.93 -16.20 24.36
N MET A 192 -2.34 -17.13 23.50
CA MET A 192 -1.65 -17.42 22.25
C MET A 192 -1.67 -16.22 21.30
N GLY A 193 -2.82 -15.54 21.19
CA GLY A 193 -2.94 -14.29 20.44
C GLY A 193 -1.99 -13.21 20.96
N ILE A 194 -1.95 -12.97 22.27
CA ILE A 194 -1.02 -11.98 22.86
C ILE A 194 0.44 -12.38 22.63
N LEU A 195 0.78 -13.66 22.74
CA LEU A 195 2.13 -14.15 22.47
C LEU A 195 2.54 -13.92 21.00
N PHE A 196 1.67 -14.28 20.05
CA PHE A 196 1.91 -14.05 18.63
C PHE A 196 2.02 -12.55 18.31
N LEU A 197 1.17 -11.73 18.93
CA LEU A 197 1.23 -10.28 18.80
C LEU A 197 2.57 -9.75 19.33
N ALA A 198 3.02 -10.22 20.50
CA ALA A 198 4.29 -9.81 21.10
C ALA A 198 5.50 -10.17 20.23
N VAL A 199 5.59 -11.43 19.79
CA VAL A 199 6.68 -11.89 18.92
C VAL A 199 6.64 -11.14 17.58
N GLY A 200 5.46 -11.02 16.96
CA GLY A 200 5.29 -10.31 15.69
C GLY A 200 5.65 -8.82 15.79
N THR A 201 5.25 -8.14 16.87
CA THR A 201 5.61 -6.73 17.13
C THR A 201 7.11 -6.59 17.29
N LEU A 202 7.74 -7.41 18.14
CA LEU A 202 9.17 -7.34 18.41
C LEU A 202 10.01 -7.55 17.13
N LEU A 203 9.63 -8.52 16.29
CA LEU A 203 10.34 -8.82 15.04
C LEU A 203 10.05 -7.81 13.92
N SER A 204 8.95 -7.05 13.99
CA SER A 204 8.60 -6.10 12.93
C SER A 204 9.53 -4.88 12.84
N LEU A 205 10.18 -4.48 13.93
CA LEU A 205 11.12 -3.36 13.95
C LEU A 205 12.41 -3.68 13.16
N PRO A 206 13.19 -4.74 13.49
CA PRO A 206 14.37 -5.09 12.70
C PRO A 206 14.01 -5.49 11.26
N LEU A 207 12.86 -6.13 11.04
CA LEU A 207 12.37 -6.44 9.69
C LEU A 207 12.21 -5.15 8.87
N THR A 208 11.44 -4.18 9.37
CA THR A 208 11.17 -2.94 8.63
C THR A 208 12.45 -2.12 8.45
N ALA A 209 13.30 -2.04 9.47
CA ALA A 209 14.61 -1.42 9.36
C ALA A 209 15.48 -2.08 8.28
N SER A 210 15.45 -3.41 8.14
CA SER A 210 16.24 -4.11 7.11
C SER A 210 15.78 -3.78 5.69
N ILE A 211 14.46 -3.61 5.51
CA ILE A 211 13.84 -3.28 4.23
C ILE A 211 14.13 -1.82 3.86
N GLU A 212 13.89 -0.89 4.78
CA GLU A 212 14.06 0.54 4.53
C GLU A 212 15.52 0.96 4.43
N LEU A 213 16.41 0.37 5.23
CA LEU A 213 17.85 0.66 5.15
C LEU A 213 18.55 -0.21 4.11
N THR A 214 17.83 -1.08 3.40
CA THR A 214 18.37 -2.01 2.38
C THR A 214 19.59 -2.79 2.89
N THR A 215 19.53 -3.26 4.14
CA THR A 215 20.68 -3.85 4.85
C THR A 215 20.33 -5.17 5.51
N SER A 216 21.35 -5.89 5.99
CA SER A 216 21.17 -7.22 6.57
C SER A 216 20.60 -7.17 7.99
N TRP A 217 19.92 -8.26 8.39
CA TRP A 217 19.46 -8.49 9.77
C TRP A 217 20.57 -8.29 10.81
N ARG A 218 21.79 -8.76 10.52
CA ARG A 218 22.93 -8.60 11.43
C ARG A 218 23.29 -7.14 11.65
N HIS A 219 23.20 -6.31 10.61
CA HIS A 219 23.51 -4.88 10.72
C HIS A 219 22.44 -4.14 11.52
N VAL A 220 21.15 -4.39 11.24
CA VAL A 220 20.06 -3.70 11.94
C VAL A 220 19.94 -4.07 13.40
N LEU A 221 20.37 -5.26 13.82
CA LEU A 221 20.33 -5.68 15.23
C LEU A 221 21.32 -4.93 16.15
N HIS A 222 22.22 -4.11 15.60
CA HIS A 222 23.06 -3.23 16.42
C HIS A 222 22.21 -2.17 17.14
N ALA A 223 22.45 -2.00 18.44
CA ALA A 223 21.67 -1.11 19.29
C ALA A 223 21.62 0.34 18.77
N GLY A 224 22.72 0.85 18.18
CA GLY A 224 22.76 2.19 17.59
C GLY A 224 21.80 2.35 16.40
N VAL A 225 21.70 1.32 15.55
CA VAL A 225 20.82 1.32 14.38
C VAL A 225 19.36 1.23 14.82
N LEU A 226 19.00 0.28 15.69
CA LEU A 226 17.64 0.18 16.22
C LEU A 226 17.21 1.46 16.94
N LYS A 227 18.09 2.05 17.78
CA LYS A 227 17.79 3.29 18.48
C LYS A 227 17.51 4.41 17.49
N SER A 228 18.42 4.63 16.53
CA SER A 228 18.25 5.66 15.51
C SER A 228 16.98 5.47 14.69
N PHE A 229 16.73 4.25 14.22
CA PHE A 229 15.53 3.92 13.45
C PHE A 229 14.26 4.14 14.27
N THR A 230 14.24 3.71 15.54
CA THR A 230 13.07 3.86 16.42
C THR A 230 12.75 5.33 16.71
N THR A 231 13.77 6.16 16.95
CA THR A 231 13.57 7.58 17.34
C THR A 231 13.44 8.53 16.16
N SER A 232 13.86 8.13 14.96
CA SER A 232 13.98 9.05 13.82
C SER A 232 13.02 8.73 12.68
N THR A 233 12.24 7.65 12.77
CA THR A 233 11.30 7.24 11.71
C THR A 233 9.86 7.21 12.20
N ALA A 234 8.91 7.49 11.30
CA ALA A 234 7.48 7.41 11.63
C ALA A 234 7.09 6.00 12.09
N PHE A 235 7.60 4.96 11.41
CA PHE A 235 7.40 3.57 11.80
C PHE A 235 7.88 3.30 13.23
N GLY A 236 9.07 3.77 13.59
CA GLY A 236 9.65 3.61 14.92
C GLY A 236 8.78 4.17 16.05
N HIS A 237 8.20 5.36 15.84
CA HIS A 237 7.26 5.96 16.79
C HIS A 237 5.98 5.14 16.92
N ILE A 238 5.41 4.67 15.81
CA ILE A 238 4.21 3.83 15.85
C ILE A 238 4.50 2.48 16.51
N TRP A 239 5.70 1.93 16.30
CA TRP A 239 6.14 0.70 16.98
C TRP A 239 6.19 0.87 18.51
N LEU A 240 6.64 2.03 19.01
CA LEU A 240 6.59 2.33 20.45
C LEU A 240 5.15 2.37 20.98
N VAL A 241 4.23 2.96 20.21
CA VAL A 241 2.79 2.96 20.55
C VAL A 241 2.25 1.52 20.55
N GLN A 242 2.60 0.70 19.56
CA GLN A 242 2.22 -0.71 19.49
C GLN A 242 2.73 -1.51 20.70
N MET A 243 3.97 -1.27 21.15
CA MET A 243 4.53 -1.89 22.35
C MET A 243 3.78 -1.45 23.61
N ALA A 244 3.46 -0.17 23.75
CA ALA A 244 2.67 0.33 24.89
C ALA A 244 1.26 -0.30 24.91
N LEU A 245 0.57 -0.35 23.77
CA LEU A 245 -0.75 -0.98 23.63
C LEU A 245 -0.69 -2.47 23.97
N LEU A 246 0.33 -3.18 23.49
CA LEU A 246 0.56 -4.59 23.81
C LEU A 246 0.74 -4.81 25.33
N LEU A 247 1.54 -3.97 26.00
CA LEU A 247 1.74 -4.04 27.44
C LEU A 247 0.44 -3.75 28.21
N CYS A 248 -0.33 -2.73 27.79
CA CYS A 248 -1.64 -2.43 28.36
C CYS A 248 -2.64 -3.59 28.19
N LEU A 249 -2.64 -4.23 27.01
CA LEU A 249 -3.46 -5.42 26.73
C LEU A 249 -3.06 -6.57 27.66
N ALA A 250 -1.77 -6.91 27.70
CA ALA A 250 -1.24 -7.99 28.53
C ALA A 250 -1.51 -7.76 30.03
N ALA A 251 -1.30 -6.53 30.52
CA ALA A 251 -1.59 -6.15 31.90
C ALA A 251 -3.08 -6.26 32.22
N SER A 252 -3.96 -5.72 31.36
CA SER A 252 -5.42 -5.79 31.55
C SER A 252 -5.90 -7.24 31.64
N VAL A 253 -5.37 -8.11 30.78
CA VAL A 253 -5.69 -9.55 30.76
C VAL A 253 -5.13 -10.26 32.00
N PHE A 254 -3.89 -9.97 32.40
CA PHE A 254 -3.27 -10.54 33.59
C PHE A 254 -4.05 -10.18 34.86
N PHE A 255 -4.32 -8.89 35.09
CA PHE A 255 -5.07 -8.43 36.26
C PHE A 255 -6.53 -8.88 36.22
N HIS A 256 -7.17 -8.97 35.05
CA HIS A 256 -8.49 -9.59 34.91
C HIS A 256 -8.45 -11.06 35.35
N SER A 257 -7.42 -11.81 34.96
CA SER A 257 -7.28 -13.22 35.33
C SER A 257 -7.18 -13.44 36.85
N LYS A 258 -6.57 -12.49 37.58
CA LYS A 258 -6.38 -12.52 39.04
C LYS A 258 -7.59 -12.00 39.80
N THR A 259 -8.09 -10.83 39.44
CA THR A 259 -9.16 -10.12 40.18
C THR A 259 -10.57 -10.52 39.76
N LYS A 260 -10.72 -11.12 38.58
CA LYS A 260 -12.02 -11.37 37.91
C LYS A 260 -12.85 -10.11 37.68
N ASN A 261 -12.24 -8.92 37.76
CA ASN A 261 -12.93 -7.65 37.54
C ASN A 261 -13.35 -7.51 36.07
N PRO A 262 -14.66 -7.39 35.75
CA PRO A 262 -15.11 -7.25 34.37
C PRO A 262 -14.66 -5.94 33.71
N ALA A 263 -14.39 -4.87 34.47
CA ALA A 263 -13.91 -3.61 33.91
C ALA A 263 -12.56 -3.79 33.20
N LEU A 264 -11.68 -4.66 33.71
CA LEU A 264 -10.39 -4.96 33.10
C LEU A 264 -10.52 -5.75 31.77
N PHE A 265 -11.59 -6.54 31.61
CA PHE A 265 -11.88 -7.19 30.33
C PHE A 265 -12.26 -6.17 29.26
N PHE A 266 -13.07 -5.16 29.61
CA PHE A 266 -13.39 -4.06 28.68
C PHE A 266 -12.20 -3.13 28.46
N ALA A 267 -11.39 -2.88 29.49
CA ALA A 267 -10.16 -2.11 29.36
C ALA A 267 -9.18 -2.75 28.37
N ALA A 268 -9.18 -4.09 28.25
CA ALA A 268 -8.38 -4.82 27.28
C ALA A 268 -8.85 -4.67 25.81
N LEU A 269 -10.12 -4.29 25.57
CA LEU A 269 -10.61 -4.04 24.20
C LEU A 269 -9.98 -2.81 23.57
N VAL A 270 -9.76 -1.75 24.37
CA VAL A 270 -9.21 -0.48 23.88
C VAL A 270 -7.81 -0.66 23.27
N PRO A 271 -6.82 -1.27 23.95
CA PRO A 271 -5.52 -1.52 23.35
C PRO A 271 -5.56 -2.55 22.22
N ALA A 272 -6.47 -3.53 22.26
CA ALA A 272 -6.62 -4.48 21.15
C ALA A 272 -7.08 -3.78 19.86
N LEU A 273 -8.12 -2.94 19.94
CA LEU A 273 -8.62 -2.16 18.81
C LEU A 273 -7.64 -1.07 18.39
N GLY A 274 -7.00 -0.41 19.35
CA GLY A 274 -5.93 0.55 19.10
C GLY A 274 -4.77 -0.05 18.32
N TRP A 275 -4.37 -1.28 18.63
CA TRP A 275 -3.29 -1.95 17.89
C TRP A 275 -3.72 -2.20 16.44
N VAL A 276 -4.93 -2.70 16.19
CA VAL A 276 -5.47 -2.86 14.81
C VAL A 276 -5.49 -1.52 14.06
N LEU A 277 -5.87 -0.43 14.73
CA LEU A 277 -5.83 0.92 14.14
C LEU A 277 -4.41 1.35 13.75
N THR A 278 -3.40 1.08 14.59
CA THR A 278 -2.01 1.40 14.22
C THR A 278 -1.53 0.70 12.95
N LYS A 279 -2.13 -0.44 12.57
CA LYS A 279 -1.81 -1.10 11.29
C LYS A 279 -2.34 -0.33 10.09
N ALA A 280 -3.55 0.19 10.18
CA ALA A 280 -4.13 1.04 9.13
C ALA A 280 -3.32 2.33 8.94
N LEU A 281 -2.63 2.80 10.00
CA LEU A 281 -1.78 3.99 9.98
C LEU A 281 -0.36 3.79 9.36
N ILE A 282 0.03 2.57 8.99
CA ILE A 282 1.39 2.27 8.44
C ILE A 282 1.32 1.71 7.00
N GLY A 283 0.12 1.48 6.46
CA GLY A 283 -0.06 0.89 5.13
C GLY A 283 -0.40 1.91 4.04
N HIS A 284 -0.69 1.40 2.83
CA HIS A 284 -1.20 2.19 1.68
C HIS A 284 -2.39 3.10 2.02
N ALA A 285 -3.14 2.77 3.06
CA ALA A 285 -4.24 3.58 3.56
C ALA A 285 -3.79 4.92 4.15
N ALA A 286 -2.65 4.94 4.85
CA ALA A 286 -2.06 6.18 5.35
C ALA A 286 -1.49 7.05 4.21
N SER A 287 -1.11 6.42 3.09
CA SER A 287 -0.54 7.05 1.90
C SER A 287 -1.55 7.57 0.88
N ALA A 288 -2.83 7.39 1.13
CA ALA A 288 -3.82 7.75 0.14
C ALA A 288 -4.06 9.27 0.14
N PRO A 289 -4.55 9.85 -0.98
CA PRO A 289 -4.90 11.27 -1.06
C PRO A 289 -5.88 11.75 0.03
N HIS A 290 -6.72 10.84 0.54
CA HIS A 290 -7.63 11.08 1.66
C HIS A 290 -7.35 10.07 2.79
N PRO A 291 -6.32 10.31 3.64
CA PRO A 291 -5.85 9.32 4.60
C PRO A 291 -6.91 8.90 5.61
N VAL A 292 -7.67 9.84 6.19
CA VAL A 292 -8.69 9.53 7.21
C VAL A 292 -9.74 8.55 6.69
N TRP A 293 -10.21 8.78 5.46
CA TRP A 293 -11.20 7.91 4.81
C TRP A 293 -10.61 6.53 4.55
N GLN A 294 -9.42 6.44 3.98
CA GLN A 294 -8.80 5.16 3.63
C GLN A 294 -8.34 4.36 4.84
N VAL A 295 -7.79 5.02 5.88
CA VAL A 295 -7.48 4.41 7.17
C VAL A 295 -8.74 3.84 7.81
N THR A 296 -9.87 4.55 7.72
CA THR A 296 -11.15 4.05 8.24
C THR A 296 -11.62 2.81 7.49
N LEU A 297 -11.57 2.82 6.16
CA LEU A 297 -11.94 1.67 5.33
C LEU A 297 -11.03 0.47 5.62
N ASP A 298 -9.71 0.67 5.70
CA ASP A 298 -8.73 -0.38 5.99
C ASP A 298 -8.92 -0.95 7.40
N PHE A 299 -9.10 -0.10 8.40
CA PHE A 299 -9.40 -0.51 9.78
C PHE A 299 -10.67 -1.36 9.85
N LEU A 300 -11.76 -0.92 9.22
CA LEU A 300 -13.04 -1.64 9.21
C LEU A 300 -12.94 -2.96 8.42
N HIS A 301 -12.21 -2.96 7.30
CA HIS A 301 -11.95 -4.15 6.50
C HIS A 301 -11.15 -5.18 7.30
N LEU A 302 -10.02 -4.77 7.86
CA LEU A 302 -9.16 -5.63 8.67
C LEU A 302 -9.90 -6.16 9.90
N LEU A 303 -10.54 -5.29 10.69
CA LEU A 303 -11.30 -5.71 11.87
C LEU A 303 -12.39 -6.73 11.53
N SER A 304 -13.11 -6.54 10.42
CA SER A 304 -14.16 -7.47 9.99
C SER A 304 -13.59 -8.82 9.56
N ALA A 305 -12.46 -8.83 8.86
CA ALA A 305 -11.76 -10.06 8.46
C ALA A 305 -11.27 -10.83 9.69
N GLU A 306 -10.65 -10.14 10.65
CA GLU A 306 -10.10 -10.75 11.85
C GLU A 306 -11.19 -11.29 12.78
N ILE A 307 -12.33 -10.59 12.91
CA ILE A 307 -13.49 -11.12 13.63
C ILE A 307 -14.03 -12.37 12.95
N TRP A 308 -14.15 -12.38 11.61
CA TRP A 308 -14.70 -13.53 10.89
C TRP A 308 -13.78 -14.75 11.00
N ILE A 309 -12.50 -14.61 10.66
CA ILE A 309 -11.52 -15.71 10.69
C ILE A 309 -11.27 -16.16 12.13
N GLY A 310 -11.15 -15.21 13.06
CA GLY A 310 -11.06 -15.48 14.48
C GLY A 310 -12.25 -16.26 15.03
N SER A 311 -13.45 -15.96 14.55
CA SER A 311 -14.66 -16.69 14.89
C SER A 311 -14.65 -18.12 14.39
N LEU A 312 -14.15 -18.37 13.17
CA LEU A 312 -13.96 -19.72 12.64
C LEU A 312 -12.91 -20.51 13.44
N ALA A 313 -11.84 -19.85 13.88
CA ALA A 313 -10.85 -20.44 14.78
C ALA A 313 -11.47 -20.83 16.13
N MET A 314 -12.30 -19.96 16.71
CA MET A 314 -13.06 -20.27 17.93
C MET A 314 -14.03 -21.43 17.75
N PHE A 315 -14.78 -21.50 16.64
CA PHE A 315 -15.64 -22.66 16.35
C PHE A 315 -14.85 -23.95 16.16
N SER A 316 -13.65 -23.88 15.58
CA SER A 316 -12.75 -25.03 15.43
C SER A 316 -12.24 -25.52 16.78
N VAL A 317 -11.84 -24.60 17.67
CA VAL A 317 -11.45 -24.93 19.05
C VAL A 317 -12.63 -25.48 19.84
N PHE A 318 -13.84 -24.96 19.65
CA PHE A 318 -15.05 -25.43 20.34
C PHE A 318 -15.68 -26.69 19.73
N MET A 319 -15.13 -27.22 18.63
CA MET A 319 -15.64 -28.40 17.94
C MET A 319 -15.89 -29.61 18.87
N PRO A 320 -15.09 -29.91 19.91
CA PRO A 320 -15.39 -31.00 20.84
C PRO A 320 -16.74 -30.87 21.56
N LEU A 321 -17.27 -29.65 21.72
CA LEU A 321 -18.60 -29.43 22.30
C LEU A 321 -19.73 -29.99 21.40
N ALA A 322 -19.49 -30.12 20.10
CA ALA A 322 -20.48 -30.69 19.18
C ALA A 322 -20.64 -32.22 19.34
N ARG A 323 -19.69 -32.88 20.03
CA ARG A 323 -19.62 -34.35 20.16
C ARG A 323 -20.37 -34.90 21.37
N HIS A 324 -20.71 -34.07 22.36
CA HIS A 324 -21.41 -34.51 23.58
C HIS A 324 -22.84 -33.98 23.62
N GLU A 325 -23.82 -34.82 23.97
CA GLU A 325 -25.25 -34.45 23.94
C GLU A 325 -25.57 -33.23 24.80
N ASN A 326 -24.94 -33.11 25.97
CA ASN A 326 -25.20 -32.01 26.91
C ASN A 326 -24.66 -30.65 26.44
N THR A 327 -23.63 -30.63 25.58
CA THR A 327 -22.98 -29.38 25.13
C THR A 327 -23.26 -29.06 23.65
N LYS A 328 -23.72 -30.05 22.88
CA LYS A 328 -24.10 -29.91 21.47
C LYS A 328 -25.14 -28.81 21.22
N PRO A 329 -26.21 -28.65 22.02
CA PRO A 329 -27.17 -27.56 21.84
C PRO A 329 -26.54 -26.17 21.94
N HIS A 330 -25.62 -25.97 22.89
CA HIS A 330 -24.90 -24.71 23.06
C HIS A 330 -24.00 -24.40 21.85
N TYR A 331 -23.32 -25.39 21.30
CA TYR A 331 -22.50 -25.21 20.09
C TYR A 331 -23.34 -24.76 18.89
N PHE A 332 -24.47 -25.41 18.63
CA PHE A 332 -25.38 -24.99 17.55
C PHE A 332 -26.10 -23.67 17.82
N GLN A 333 -26.28 -23.28 19.09
CA GLN A 333 -26.75 -21.94 19.45
C GLN A 333 -25.71 -20.87 19.06
N MET A 334 -24.42 -21.12 19.33
CA MET A 334 -23.32 -20.23 18.93
C MET A 334 -23.24 -20.08 17.40
N ILE A 335 -23.34 -21.17 16.63
CA ILE A 335 -23.35 -21.12 15.15
C ILE A 335 -24.49 -20.24 14.64
N ARG A 336 -25.70 -20.40 15.19
CA ARG A 336 -26.88 -19.59 14.80
C ARG A 336 -26.73 -18.12 15.16
N ALA A 337 -26.14 -17.83 16.32
CA ALA A 337 -25.85 -16.45 16.73
C ALA A 337 -24.83 -15.82 15.76
N PHE A 338 -23.77 -16.54 15.43
CA PHE A 338 -22.74 -16.05 14.52
C PHE A 338 -23.24 -15.88 13.09
N SER A 339 -24.13 -16.74 12.61
CA SER A 339 -24.64 -16.67 11.23
C SER A 339 -25.19 -15.28 10.84
N LYS A 340 -25.87 -14.59 11.77
CA LYS A 340 -26.37 -13.22 11.54
C LYS A 340 -25.24 -12.19 11.46
N TRP A 341 -24.25 -12.34 12.33
CA TRP A 341 -23.07 -11.49 12.35
C TRP A 341 -22.16 -11.73 11.14
N GLY A 342 -22.02 -12.98 10.69
CA GLY A 342 -21.27 -13.33 9.49
C GLY A 342 -21.74 -12.57 8.26
N ILE A 343 -23.06 -12.43 8.07
CA ILE A 343 -23.62 -11.62 6.97
C ILE A 343 -23.20 -10.16 7.10
N ALA A 344 -23.32 -9.57 8.29
CA ALA A 344 -22.92 -8.17 8.52
C ALA A 344 -21.42 -7.95 8.27
N LEU A 345 -20.57 -8.86 8.75
CA LEU A 345 -19.11 -8.82 8.54
C LEU A 345 -18.75 -8.95 7.05
N VAL A 346 -19.41 -9.84 6.32
CA VAL A 346 -19.22 -9.99 4.85
C VAL A 346 -19.65 -8.73 4.11
N VAL A 347 -20.77 -8.10 4.49
CA VAL A 347 -21.21 -6.85 3.88
C VAL A 347 -20.19 -5.73 4.14
N VAL A 348 -19.73 -5.57 5.38
CA VAL A 348 -18.70 -4.57 5.69
C VAL A 348 -17.43 -4.85 4.89
N LEU A 349 -16.95 -6.09 4.85
CA LEU A 349 -15.77 -6.48 4.07
C LEU A 349 -15.91 -6.19 2.57
N ALA A 350 -17.06 -6.51 1.98
CA ALA A 350 -17.31 -6.29 0.57
C ALA A 350 -17.36 -4.79 0.26
N VAL A 351 -18.09 -4.01 1.06
CA VAL A 351 -18.20 -2.55 0.86
C VAL A 351 -16.86 -1.86 1.06
N THR A 352 -16.16 -2.12 2.16
CA THR A 352 -14.85 -1.49 2.42
C THR A 352 -13.80 -1.95 1.42
N GLY A 353 -13.83 -3.22 1.00
CA GLY A 353 -12.93 -3.75 -0.02
C GLY A 353 -13.14 -3.12 -1.39
N VAL A 354 -14.39 -2.95 -1.83
CA VAL A 354 -14.72 -2.28 -3.10
C VAL A 354 -14.31 -0.81 -3.04
N LEU A 355 -14.72 -0.09 -1.99
CA LEU A 355 -14.38 1.34 -1.83
C LEU A 355 -12.87 1.57 -1.75
N GLY A 356 -12.13 0.72 -1.04
CA GLY A 356 -10.67 0.80 -0.99
C GLY A 356 -10.01 0.45 -2.33
N SER A 357 -10.54 -0.54 -3.07
CA SER A 357 -9.97 -0.95 -4.35
C SER A 357 -10.00 0.14 -5.42
N ILE A 358 -10.99 1.04 -5.39
CA ILE A 358 -11.12 2.17 -6.33
C ILE A 358 -9.92 3.12 -6.22
N THR A 359 -9.30 3.21 -5.04
CA THR A 359 -8.12 4.08 -4.82
C THR A 359 -6.82 3.44 -5.30
N TYR A 360 -6.71 2.11 -5.25
CA TYR A 360 -5.45 1.40 -5.58
C TYR A 360 -5.44 0.74 -6.95
N VAL A 361 -6.60 0.61 -7.60
CA VAL A 361 -6.77 -0.01 -8.92
C VAL A 361 -7.42 1.01 -9.86
N PRO A 362 -6.64 1.67 -10.74
CA PRO A 362 -7.15 2.78 -11.53
C PRO A 362 -8.15 2.35 -12.60
N ASN A 363 -8.07 1.11 -13.10
CA ASN A 363 -8.99 0.58 -14.10
C ASN A 363 -9.03 -0.97 -14.08
N LEU A 364 -10.02 -1.55 -14.75
CA LEU A 364 -10.21 -3.01 -14.82
C LEU A 364 -9.05 -3.76 -15.49
N ARG A 365 -8.31 -3.09 -16.40
CA ARG A 365 -7.16 -3.71 -17.05
C ARG A 365 -6.03 -3.92 -16.04
N SER A 366 -5.78 -2.94 -15.18
CA SER A 366 -4.78 -3.05 -14.11
C SER A 366 -5.06 -4.22 -13.16
N LEU A 367 -6.33 -4.61 -12.97
CA LEU A 367 -6.70 -5.79 -12.18
C LEU A 367 -6.14 -7.11 -12.75
N VAL A 368 -5.97 -7.22 -14.07
CA VAL A 368 -5.50 -8.46 -14.72
C VAL A 368 -4.07 -8.38 -15.24
N THR A 369 -3.54 -7.18 -15.49
CA THR A 369 -2.17 -7.00 -15.99
C THR A 369 -1.14 -6.87 -14.87
N THR A 370 -1.43 -6.08 -13.83
CA THR A 370 -0.49 -5.79 -12.74
C THR A 370 -0.34 -6.97 -11.77
N PHE A 371 0.79 -7.06 -11.08
CA PHE A 371 1.00 -8.10 -10.07
C PHE A 371 0.08 -7.91 -8.86
N TYR A 372 -0.09 -6.67 -8.41
CA TYR A 372 -1.07 -6.29 -7.37
C TYR A 372 -2.49 -6.72 -7.74
N GLY A 373 -2.93 -6.40 -8.95
CA GLY A 373 -4.24 -6.75 -9.47
C GLY A 373 -4.48 -8.26 -9.48
N LYS A 374 -3.50 -9.05 -9.95
CA LYS A 374 -3.60 -10.53 -9.97
C LYS A 374 -3.76 -11.12 -8.57
N VAL A 375 -3.00 -10.63 -7.58
CA VAL A 375 -3.13 -11.07 -6.18
C VAL A 375 -4.47 -10.66 -5.58
N LEU A 376 -4.94 -9.43 -5.87
CA LEU A 376 -6.27 -8.98 -5.47
C LEU A 376 -7.38 -9.83 -6.09
N PHE A 377 -7.27 -10.16 -7.38
CA PHE A 377 -8.21 -11.03 -8.08
C PHE A 377 -8.25 -12.43 -7.44
N ALA A 378 -7.10 -13.02 -7.12
CA ALA A 378 -7.04 -14.29 -6.39
C ALA A 378 -7.70 -14.19 -5.00
N LYS A 379 -7.49 -13.08 -4.27
CA LYS A 379 -8.15 -12.82 -2.98
C LYS A 379 -9.67 -12.71 -3.13
N ILE A 380 -10.17 -12.07 -4.19
CA ILE A 380 -11.60 -11.98 -4.51
C ILE A 380 -12.18 -13.37 -4.79
N LEU A 381 -11.49 -14.21 -5.59
CA LEU A 381 -11.93 -15.57 -5.86
C LEU A 381 -12.02 -16.41 -4.58
N LEU A 382 -11.01 -16.35 -3.71
CA LEU A 382 -11.05 -17.05 -2.42
C LEU A 382 -12.16 -16.52 -1.52
N LEU A 383 -12.42 -15.21 -1.51
CA LEU A 383 -13.53 -14.62 -0.77
C LEU A 383 -14.88 -15.18 -1.28
N LEU A 384 -15.07 -15.26 -2.60
CA LEU A 384 -16.28 -15.84 -3.18
C LEU A 384 -16.45 -17.31 -2.80
N VAL A 385 -15.36 -18.09 -2.75
CA VAL A 385 -15.38 -19.47 -2.23
C VAL A 385 -15.81 -19.49 -0.77
N MET A 386 -15.24 -18.64 0.09
CA MET A 386 -15.62 -18.56 1.50
C MET A 386 -17.10 -18.18 1.69
N VAL A 387 -17.59 -17.19 0.94
CA VAL A 387 -19.00 -16.78 0.97
C VAL A 387 -19.91 -17.90 0.49
N MET A 388 -19.53 -18.63 -0.56
CA MET A 388 -20.26 -19.80 -1.05
C MET A 388 -20.35 -20.89 0.02
N LEU A 389 -19.24 -21.25 0.66
CA LEU A 389 -19.22 -22.23 1.75
C LEU A 389 -20.11 -21.80 2.92
N ALA A 390 -19.99 -20.54 3.34
CA ALA A 390 -20.80 -19.96 4.40
C ALA A 390 -22.31 -19.97 4.04
N ALA A 391 -22.66 -19.64 2.79
CA ALA A 391 -24.03 -19.66 2.29
C ALA A 391 -24.62 -21.08 2.26
N LEU A 392 -23.83 -22.07 1.80
CA LEU A 392 -24.23 -23.49 1.81
C LEU A 392 -24.47 -23.99 3.25
N ASN A 393 -23.58 -23.62 4.18
CA ASN A 393 -23.72 -23.95 5.59
C ASN A 393 -24.95 -23.25 6.22
N PHE A 394 -25.20 -21.99 5.88
CA PHE A 394 -26.39 -21.25 6.32
C PHE A 394 -27.70 -21.88 5.82
N TRP A 395 -27.75 -22.23 4.52
CA TRP A 395 -28.93 -22.81 3.89
C TRP A 395 -29.25 -24.20 4.44
N ASN A 396 -28.23 -25.05 4.59
CA ASN A 396 -28.40 -26.41 5.14
C ASN A 396 -28.75 -26.38 6.63
N GLY A 397 -28.18 -25.46 7.40
CA GLY A 397 -28.56 -25.23 8.79
C GLY A 397 -30.03 -24.78 8.96
N ARG A 398 -30.60 -24.10 7.96
CA ARG A 398 -32.02 -23.70 7.93
C ARG A 398 -32.95 -24.86 7.55
N ARG A 399 -32.55 -25.72 6.60
CA ARG A 399 -33.37 -26.83 6.08
C ARG A 399 -33.35 -28.10 6.94
N SER A 400 -32.25 -28.40 7.64
CA SER A 400 -32.16 -29.63 8.44
C SER A 400 -31.49 -29.39 9.79
N ARG A 401 -32.30 -29.37 10.86
CA ARG A 401 -31.80 -29.33 12.25
C ARG A 401 -30.97 -30.55 12.65
N LYS A 402 -31.04 -31.66 11.88
CA LYS A 402 -30.40 -32.94 12.22
C LYS A 402 -29.13 -33.27 11.42
N LYS A 403 -28.90 -32.69 10.22
CA LYS A 403 -27.83 -33.13 9.30
C LYS A 403 -26.46 -32.42 9.43
N GLY A 404 -26.24 -31.59 10.45
CA GLY A 404 -24.93 -30.96 10.67
C GLY A 404 -24.56 -29.92 9.59
N LEU A 405 -23.30 -29.47 9.60
CA LEU A 405 -22.75 -28.54 8.60
C LEU A 405 -22.37 -29.30 7.32
N PHE A 406 -22.52 -28.67 6.16
CA PHE A 406 -22.19 -29.26 4.86
C PHE A 406 -20.70 -29.15 4.53
N ALA A 407 -20.10 -27.99 4.79
CA ALA A 407 -18.66 -27.79 4.74
C ALA A 407 -18.09 -27.79 6.16
N SER A 408 -16.94 -28.46 6.35
CA SER A 408 -16.25 -28.46 7.65
C SER A 408 -15.78 -27.05 8.00
N VAL A 409 -16.02 -26.63 9.24
CA VAL A 409 -15.48 -25.36 9.81
C VAL A 409 -13.96 -25.28 9.63
N SER A 410 -13.27 -26.43 9.69
CA SER A 410 -11.82 -26.49 9.46
C SER A 410 -11.43 -26.20 8.01
N GLY A 411 -12.28 -26.57 7.05
CA GLY A 411 -12.09 -26.23 5.63
C GLY A 411 -12.29 -24.73 5.37
N GLU A 412 -13.34 -24.14 5.94
CA GLU A 412 -13.56 -22.68 5.87
C GLU A 412 -12.42 -21.89 6.53
N LEU A 413 -11.92 -22.38 7.68
CA LEU A 413 -10.77 -21.78 8.36
C LEU A 413 -9.50 -21.87 7.51
N ALA A 414 -9.25 -23.00 6.84
CA ALA A 414 -8.10 -23.15 5.94
C ALA A 414 -8.16 -22.15 4.77
N THR A 415 -9.34 -21.92 4.17
CA THR A 415 -9.52 -20.89 3.15
C THR A 415 -9.28 -19.48 3.72
N GLY A 416 -9.76 -19.20 4.94
CA GLY A 416 -9.50 -17.95 5.64
C GLY A 416 -8.00 -17.71 5.88
N ILE A 417 -7.26 -18.73 6.29
CA ILE A 417 -5.79 -18.66 6.44
C ILE A 417 -5.11 -18.34 5.11
N ALA A 418 -5.53 -18.97 4.00
CA ALA A 418 -5.01 -18.66 2.67
C ALA A 418 -5.28 -17.20 2.26
N VAL A 419 -6.46 -16.66 2.58
CA VAL A 419 -6.79 -15.24 2.36
C VAL A 419 -5.89 -14.31 3.18
N LEU A 420 -5.54 -14.67 4.41
CA LEU A 420 -4.59 -13.88 5.21
C LEU A 420 -3.19 -13.88 4.58
N VAL A 421 -2.71 -15.02 4.09
CA VAL A 421 -1.41 -15.09 3.38
C VAL A 421 -1.42 -14.21 2.13
N LEU A 422 -2.47 -14.27 1.30
CA LEU A 422 -2.58 -13.37 0.15
C LEU A 422 -2.68 -11.90 0.56
N SER A 423 -3.32 -11.60 1.70
CA SER A 423 -3.38 -10.24 2.24
C SER A 423 -2.00 -9.73 2.68
N VAL A 424 -1.16 -10.60 3.25
CA VAL A 424 0.24 -10.25 3.55
C VAL A 424 1.01 -9.93 2.27
N ILE A 425 0.85 -10.72 1.21
CA ILE A 425 1.51 -10.45 -0.07
C ILE A 425 1.01 -9.12 -0.64
N LEU A 426 -0.31 -8.95 -0.77
CA LEU A 426 -0.93 -7.78 -1.37
C LEU A 426 -0.54 -6.46 -0.68
N THR A 427 -0.45 -6.45 0.66
CA THR A 427 -0.09 -5.24 1.44
C THR A 427 1.38 -4.86 1.37
N ASN A 428 2.20 -5.62 0.64
CA ASN A 428 3.62 -5.32 0.41
C ASN A 428 3.97 -5.18 -1.07
N LEU A 429 2.99 -5.34 -1.95
CA LEU A 429 3.18 -5.05 -3.35
C LEU A 429 2.97 -3.55 -3.60
N PRO A 430 3.68 -2.98 -4.58
CA PRO A 430 3.29 -1.71 -5.17
C PRO A 430 1.81 -1.77 -5.53
N THR A 431 1.04 -0.74 -5.20
CA THR A 431 -0.36 -0.68 -5.64
C THR A 431 -0.42 -0.66 -7.16
N ALA A 432 -1.58 -1.01 -7.74
CA ALA A 432 -1.75 -0.91 -9.19
C ALA A 432 -1.77 0.55 -9.70
N THR A 433 -1.86 1.54 -8.81
CA THR A 433 -1.56 2.94 -9.11
C THR A 433 -0.06 3.25 -9.09
N ALA A 434 0.68 2.71 -8.12
CA ALA A 434 2.13 2.90 -8.03
C ALA A 434 2.89 2.19 -9.16
N ALA A 435 2.39 1.04 -9.63
CA ALA A 435 2.92 0.27 -10.75
C ALA A 435 1.77 -0.16 -11.69
N PRO A 436 1.28 0.77 -12.55
CA PRO A 436 0.12 0.55 -13.42
C PRO A 436 0.44 -0.31 -14.65
N GLY A 437 1.72 -0.54 -14.92
CA GLY A 437 2.24 -1.18 -16.12
C GLY A 437 2.03 -0.41 -17.41
N PRO A 438 2.35 -1.04 -18.55
CA PRO A 438 2.38 -0.38 -19.84
C PRO A 438 1.05 0.27 -20.22
N PHE A 439 1.11 1.56 -20.56
CA PHE A 439 -0.04 2.30 -21.05
C PHE A 439 -0.24 2.02 -22.55
N LYS A 440 -1.49 1.77 -22.94
CA LYS A 440 -1.91 1.70 -24.35
C LYS A 440 -3.38 2.00 -24.47
N GLU A 441 -3.71 3.05 -25.20
CA GLU A 441 -5.09 3.48 -25.48
C GLU A 441 -5.22 3.81 -26.97
N THR A 442 -6.40 3.57 -27.54
CA THR A 442 -6.73 3.94 -28.92
C THR A 442 -7.93 4.87 -28.91
N LYS A 443 -7.80 6.03 -29.55
CA LYS A 443 -8.87 7.01 -29.75
C LYS A 443 -9.17 7.13 -31.24
N THR A 444 -10.43 7.39 -31.57
CA THR A 444 -10.85 7.66 -32.95
C THR A 444 -11.05 9.16 -33.12
N VAL A 445 -10.31 9.78 -34.03
CA VAL A 445 -10.34 11.21 -34.34
C VAL A 445 -10.61 11.34 -35.83
N HIS A 446 -11.71 11.98 -36.24
CA HIS A 446 -12.09 12.10 -37.66
C HIS A 446 -12.09 10.77 -38.44
N GLN A 447 -12.60 9.68 -37.84
CA GLN A 447 -12.58 8.32 -38.39
C GLN A 447 -11.17 7.72 -38.58
N GLN A 448 -10.16 8.29 -37.95
CA GLN A 448 -8.78 7.80 -37.93
C GLN A 448 -8.46 7.28 -36.53
N GLU A 449 -7.81 6.11 -36.43
CA GLU A 449 -7.39 5.55 -35.16
C GLU A 449 -6.01 6.08 -34.78
N VAL A 450 -5.93 6.68 -33.60
CA VAL A 450 -4.69 7.12 -32.96
C VAL A 450 -4.46 6.24 -31.75
N THR A 451 -3.45 5.36 -31.80
CA THR A 451 -3.05 4.53 -30.67
C THR A 451 -1.77 5.09 -30.06
N PHE A 452 -1.86 5.60 -28.84
CA PHE A 452 -0.71 6.00 -28.05
C PHE A 452 -0.33 4.89 -27.05
N SER A 453 0.97 4.64 -26.90
CA SER A 453 1.49 3.71 -25.90
C SER A 453 2.75 4.24 -25.23
N ALA A 454 2.86 4.06 -23.93
CA ALA A 454 4.05 4.34 -23.12
C ALA A 454 4.47 3.08 -22.35
N THR A 455 5.76 2.73 -22.40
CA THR A 455 6.28 1.51 -21.76
C THR A 455 7.65 1.77 -21.13
N PRO A 456 7.89 1.42 -19.86
CA PRO A 456 6.98 0.67 -18.96
C PRO A 456 5.94 1.52 -18.23
N ASN A 457 5.83 2.83 -18.51
CA ASN A 457 4.92 3.78 -17.86
C ASN A 457 5.28 4.07 -16.40
N VAL A 458 6.54 4.47 -16.20
CA VAL A 458 7.18 4.72 -14.90
C VAL A 458 7.88 6.07 -14.92
N ILE A 459 8.32 6.56 -13.77
CA ILE A 459 9.25 7.69 -13.70
C ILE A 459 10.58 7.35 -14.38
N GLY A 460 11.08 8.22 -15.25
CA GLY A 460 12.35 8.05 -15.95
C GLY A 460 12.16 7.49 -17.37
N GLU A 461 13.06 6.61 -17.82
CA GLU A 461 13.10 6.21 -19.24
C GLU A 461 11.85 5.42 -19.65
N ASN A 462 11.14 5.94 -20.64
CA ASN A 462 10.02 5.31 -21.31
C ASN A 462 10.25 5.26 -22.82
N THR A 463 9.65 4.26 -23.46
CA THR A 463 9.46 4.23 -24.91
C THR A 463 8.05 4.66 -25.23
N PHE A 464 7.92 5.75 -25.98
CA PHE A 464 6.67 6.28 -26.49
C PHE A 464 6.46 5.83 -27.92
N THR A 465 5.27 5.33 -28.23
CA THR A 465 4.91 4.90 -29.58
C THR A 465 3.55 5.45 -29.98
N LEU A 466 3.44 5.81 -31.25
CA LEU A 466 2.19 6.25 -31.86
C LEU A 466 1.91 5.39 -33.09
N SER A 467 0.74 4.76 -33.13
CA SER A 467 0.21 4.08 -34.32
C SER A 467 -0.95 4.90 -34.88
N LEU A 468 -0.90 5.17 -36.19
CA LEU A 468 -1.90 5.95 -36.90
C LEU A 468 -2.51 5.10 -38.01
N LYS A 469 -3.82 4.90 -37.98
CA LYS A 469 -4.56 4.18 -39.02
C LYS A 469 -5.74 4.97 -39.54
N ASP A 470 -6.04 4.80 -40.83
CA ASP A 470 -7.23 5.37 -41.47
C ASP A 470 -8.50 4.58 -41.10
N ARG A 471 -9.64 5.03 -41.64
CA ARG A 471 -10.97 4.39 -41.48
C ARG A 471 -11.03 2.92 -41.93
N ASN A 472 -10.10 2.48 -42.77
CA ASN A 472 -10.00 1.13 -43.30
C ASN A 472 -8.96 0.28 -42.56
N GLY A 473 -8.36 0.82 -41.48
CA GLY A 473 -7.30 0.17 -40.71
C GLY A 473 -5.92 0.19 -41.39
N ARG A 474 -5.75 0.95 -42.48
CA ARG A 474 -4.47 1.09 -43.19
C ARG A 474 -3.60 2.16 -42.53
N PRO A 475 -2.26 2.03 -42.54
CA PRO A 475 -1.38 3.05 -41.98
C PRO A 475 -1.56 4.40 -42.67
N ILE A 476 -1.60 5.50 -41.90
CA ILE A 476 -1.64 6.84 -42.49
C ILE A 476 -0.25 7.20 -43.03
N GLU A 477 -0.21 7.60 -44.30
CA GLU A 477 0.99 8.03 -45.01
C GLU A 477 1.13 9.56 -45.03
N HIS A 478 2.24 10.07 -45.56
CA HIS A 478 2.50 11.50 -45.76
C HIS A 478 2.41 12.38 -44.50
N ILE A 479 2.83 11.86 -43.35
CA ILE A 479 3.03 12.65 -42.13
C ILE A 479 4.34 13.43 -42.23
N GLU A 480 4.29 14.71 -41.90
CA GLU A 480 5.45 15.60 -41.81
C GLU A 480 6.11 15.49 -40.43
N GLN A 481 5.33 15.63 -39.36
CA GLN A 481 5.84 15.58 -37.99
C GLN A 481 4.83 15.00 -37.02
N VAL A 482 5.34 14.33 -35.98
CA VAL A 482 4.55 13.88 -34.83
C VAL A 482 5.20 14.44 -33.58
N THR A 483 4.45 15.23 -32.81
CA THR A 483 4.87 15.81 -31.54
C THR A 483 3.99 15.29 -30.43
N LEU A 484 4.59 14.91 -29.30
CA LEU A 484 3.91 14.70 -28.03
C LEU A 484 4.21 15.88 -27.12
N THR A 485 3.22 16.39 -26.39
CA THR A 485 3.42 17.37 -25.33
C THR A 485 2.92 16.78 -24.01
N PHE A 486 3.78 16.79 -23.00
CA PHE A 486 3.56 16.19 -21.69
C PHE A 486 3.29 17.29 -20.67
N THR A 487 2.15 17.22 -19.99
CA THR A 487 1.75 18.18 -18.96
C THR A 487 1.29 17.42 -17.71
N SER A 488 1.90 17.68 -16.56
CA SER A 488 1.41 17.17 -15.28
C SER A 488 0.10 17.86 -14.91
N LEU A 489 -0.90 17.08 -14.49
CA LEU A 489 -2.20 17.60 -14.06
C LEU A 489 -2.26 17.89 -12.55
N GLU A 490 -1.25 17.46 -11.81
CA GLU A 490 -1.19 17.58 -10.35
C GLU A 490 -0.21 18.67 -9.89
N MET A 491 0.83 18.94 -10.68
CA MET A 491 1.87 19.91 -10.33
C MET A 491 2.20 20.83 -11.51
N GLU A 492 2.37 22.12 -11.23
CA GLU A 492 2.79 23.12 -12.23
C GLU A 492 4.30 22.99 -12.52
N MET A 493 4.65 22.10 -13.45
CA MET A 493 6.05 21.86 -13.88
C MET A 493 6.34 22.35 -15.31
N GLY A 494 5.40 23.06 -15.93
CA GLY A 494 5.46 23.42 -17.35
C GLY A 494 5.09 22.24 -18.25
N SER A 495 5.36 22.38 -19.55
CA SER A 495 5.09 21.35 -20.55
C SER A 495 6.35 21.02 -21.34
N GLU A 496 6.68 19.74 -21.46
CA GLU A 496 7.78 19.25 -22.30
C GLU A 496 7.22 18.73 -23.62
N SER A 497 7.94 18.92 -24.73
CA SER A 497 7.52 18.39 -26.03
C SER A 497 8.58 17.48 -26.65
N LYS A 498 8.12 16.38 -27.25
CA LYS A 498 8.96 15.35 -27.86
C LYS A 498 8.51 15.05 -29.28
N VAL A 499 9.44 15.17 -30.22
CA VAL A 499 9.22 14.77 -31.62
C VAL A 499 9.50 13.27 -31.77
N LEU A 500 8.57 12.54 -32.38
CA LEU A 500 8.71 11.11 -32.63
C LEU A 500 9.35 10.84 -33.99
N LYS A 501 10.24 9.83 -34.02
CA LYS A 501 10.89 9.39 -35.25
C LYS A 501 10.01 8.37 -35.97
N LYS A 502 9.84 8.55 -37.28
CA LYS A 502 9.16 7.57 -38.14
C LYS A 502 9.95 6.27 -38.17
N VAL A 503 9.30 5.16 -37.83
CA VAL A 503 9.87 3.81 -37.98
C VAL A 503 9.37 3.19 -39.28
N LYS A 504 8.09 3.35 -39.58
CA LYS A 504 7.43 3.01 -40.85
C LYS A 504 6.15 3.84 -40.99
N ASP A 505 5.48 3.77 -42.15
CA ASP A 505 4.20 4.46 -42.33
C ASP A 505 3.19 4.07 -41.24
N GLY A 506 2.50 5.09 -40.72
CA GLY A 506 1.60 4.98 -39.59
C GLY A 506 2.21 4.51 -38.26
N TYR A 507 3.54 4.45 -38.10
CA TYR A 507 4.16 4.05 -36.83
C TYR A 507 5.42 4.85 -36.47
N TYR A 508 5.36 5.49 -35.30
CA TYR A 508 6.34 6.45 -34.82
C TYR A 508 6.81 6.09 -33.42
N ARG A 509 8.06 6.41 -33.09
CA ARG A 509 8.67 6.08 -31.80
C ARG A 509 9.63 7.15 -31.31
N ALA A 510 9.61 7.38 -30.00
CA ALA A 510 10.64 8.11 -29.28
C ALA A 510 10.98 7.35 -27.99
N LYS A 511 12.19 7.58 -27.48
CA LYS A 511 12.56 7.23 -26.11
C LYS A 511 12.82 8.52 -25.35
N GLY A 512 12.41 8.55 -24.09
CA GLY A 512 12.72 9.68 -23.23
C GLY A 512 12.22 9.57 -21.80
N MET A 513 12.56 10.60 -21.02
CA MET A 513 12.25 10.71 -19.60
C MET A 513 11.18 11.76 -19.31
N ASP A 514 10.32 12.01 -20.29
CA ASP A 514 9.28 13.04 -20.26
C ASP A 514 8.25 12.79 -19.13
N PHE A 515 8.20 11.56 -18.59
CA PHE A 515 7.58 11.25 -17.30
C PHE A 515 8.61 11.34 -16.18
N ASN A 516 8.81 12.55 -15.65
CA ASN A 516 9.80 12.86 -14.62
C ASN A 516 9.29 12.64 -13.18
N MET A 517 7.99 12.40 -13.02
CA MET A 517 7.29 12.22 -11.74
C MET A 517 6.03 11.37 -11.91
N ALA A 518 5.62 10.68 -10.84
CA ALA A 518 4.38 9.93 -10.80
C ALA A 518 3.15 10.85 -10.75
N GLY A 519 1.99 10.29 -11.10
CA GLY A 519 0.71 10.99 -11.05
C GLY A 519 -0.02 11.01 -12.38
N HIS A 520 -1.01 11.89 -12.49
CA HIS A 520 -1.81 12.08 -13.69
C HIS A 520 -1.16 13.05 -14.68
N TRP A 521 -0.97 12.59 -15.90
CA TRP A 521 -0.39 13.33 -17.01
C TRP A 521 -1.39 13.46 -18.15
N ASN A 522 -1.41 14.63 -18.78
CA ASN A 522 -1.96 14.80 -20.12
C ASN A 522 -0.84 14.65 -21.15
N VAL A 523 -1.04 13.75 -22.12
CA VAL A 523 -0.18 13.62 -23.29
C VAL A 523 -0.96 14.09 -24.51
N HIS A 524 -0.67 15.31 -24.94
CA HIS A 524 -1.24 15.87 -26.15
C HIS A 524 -0.48 15.37 -27.36
N VAL A 525 -1.17 14.72 -28.30
CA VAL A 525 -0.63 14.24 -29.57
C VAL A 525 -0.99 15.24 -30.65
N HIS A 526 0.03 15.82 -31.27
CA HIS A 526 -0.09 16.67 -32.44
C HIS A 526 0.57 15.98 -33.65
N VAL A 527 -0.23 15.65 -34.66
CA VAL A 527 0.25 15.07 -35.93
C VAL A 527 0.07 16.09 -37.04
N LEU A 528 1.16 16.51 -37.66
CA LEU A 528 1.14 17.39 -38.84
C LEU A 528 1.33 16.55 -40.11
N LYS A 529 0.38 16.65 -41.05
CA LYS A 529 0.47 16.04 -42.38
C LYS A 529 1.15 16.99 -43.38
N LYS A 530 1.64 16.43 -44.49
CA LYS A 530 2.25 17.22 -45.59
C LYS A 530 1.29 18.18 -46.29
N ASP A 531 -0.02 17.92 -46.21
CA ASP A 531 -1.07 18.80 -46.70
C ASP A 531 -1.47 19.89 -45.68
N LEU A 532 -0.70 20.02 -44.60
CA LEU A 532 -0.91 20.95 -43.48
C LEU A 532 -2.14 20.67 -42.62
N ASN A 533 -2.85 19.57 -42.85
CA ASN A 533 -3.92 19.13 -41.94
C ASN A 533 -3.32 18.51 -40.67
N THR A 534 -4.01 18.69 -39.54
CA THR A 534 -3.57 18.16 -38.24
C THR A 534 -4.47 17.04 -37.74
N ILE A 535 -3.92 16.19 -36.87
CA ILE A 535 -4.70 15.30 -36.02
C ILE A 535 -4.25 15.57 -34.59
N ASP A 536 -5.18 16.08 -33.79
CA ASP A 536 -4.93 16.50 -32.41
C ASP A 536 -5.79 15.67 -31.46
N THR A 537 -5.17 15.08 -30.44
CA THR A 537 -5.90 14.37 -29.39
C THR A 537 -5.08 14.27 -28.11
N ASP A 538 -5.78 14.27 -27.00
CA ASP A 538 -5.20 14.13 -25.66
C ASP A 538 -5.36 12.71 -25.13
N PHE A 539 -4.37 12.22 -24.38
CA PHE A 539 -4.42 10.97 -23.62
C PHE A 539 -4.18 11.26 -22.14
N SER A 540 -5.04 10.74 -21.27
CA SER A 540 -4.85 10.82 -19.83
C SER A 540 -4.10 9.57 -19.37
N VAL A 541 -2.87 9.76 -18.88
CA VAL A 541 -1.97 8.69 -18.48
C VAL A 541 -1.72 8.80 -16.98
N HIS A 542 -1.88 7.69 -16.25
CA HIS A 542 -1.41 7.61 -14.88
C HIS A 542 -0.04 6.95 -14.86
N VAL A 543 0.98 7.70 -14.44
CA VAL A 543 2.39 7.27 -14.39
C VAL A 543 2.70 6.73 -13.01
N GLY A 544 3.28 5.52 -12.96
CA GLY A 544 3.63 4.86 -11.71
C GLY A 544 4.85 5.46 -11.01
N SER A 545 4.81 5.48 -9.68
CA SER A 545 5.96 5.84 -8.82
C SER A 545 6.98 4.72 -8.66
N GLN A 546 6.62 3.49 -9.03
CA GLN A 546 7.49 2.31 -8.94
C GLN A 546 7.44 1.51 -10.25
N PRO A 547 8.57 0.89 -10.65
CA PRO A 547 8.57 -0.03 -11.76
C PRO A 547 7.79 -1.32 -11.46
N ASP A 548 7.19 -1.88 -12.51
CA ASP A 548 6.42 -3.14 -12.53
C ASP A 548 7.20 -4.38 -12.10
#